data_AF-A0A661ZKX7-F1
#
_entry.id   AF-A0A661ZKX7-F1
#
_cell.length_a   1.000
_cell.length_b   1.000
_cell.length_c   1.000
_cell.angle_alpha   90.00
_cell.angle_beta   90.00
_cell.angle_gamma   90.00
#
_symmetry.space_group_name_H-M   'P 1'
#
loop_
_entity.id
_entity.type
_entity.pdbx_description
1 polymer ?
#
loop_
_entity_poly.entity_id
_entity_poly.type
_entity_poly.pdbx_seq_one_letter_code
_entity_poly.pdbx_strand_id
1 'polypeptide(L)'
;MNFTFHKTVKDKQSSEIIKNFQANFGSTNCDNIRRFGDNQLIVENNFFRLKSNQNLWVGIDKASLTIKDTINQNEKKIHYKINFTKFLLISFGSILLFFLFFIGDFTDSTTRPPLILYIFVPVVLLINFIILLIRHYSLFIRTIKRGSIYLGGYDWEKILKNKTDNELKVIIAGESHLSKSVGELAKKELDKRNNKKATTHI
;
A
#
# COMPACT_ATOMS: atom_id res chain seq x y z
N MET A 1 0.69 -15.72 13.30
CA MET A 1 0.00 -16.24 12.08
C MET A 1 0.46 -15.47 10.85
N ASN A 2 0.78 -16.16 9.76
CA ASN A 2 1.23 -15.55 8.50
C ASN A 2 0.20 -15.78 7.40
N PHE A 3 -0.15 -14.73 6.66
CA PHE A 3 -0.91 -14.84 5.41
C PHE A 3 -0.01 -14.51 4.23
N THR A 4 -0.15 -15.25 3.13
CA THR A 4 0.64 -15.02 1.93
C THR A 4 -0.26 -14.87 0.72
N PHE A 5 -0.18 -13.72 0.08
CA PHE A 5 -0.73 -13.50 -1.25
C PHE A 5 0.32 -13.82 -2.30
N HIS A 6 -0.10 -14.40 -3.42
CA HIS A 6 0.79 -14.71 -4.53
C HIS A 6 0.17 -14.29 -5.85
N LYS A 7 1.02 -13.88 -6.79
CA LYS A 7 0.59 -13.58 -8.16
C LYS A 7 1.76 -13.72 -9.12
N THR A 8 1.49 -14.32 -10.27
CA THR A 8 2.44 -14.39 -11.39
C THR A 8 2.24 -13.19 -12.31
N VAL A 9 3.32 -12.59 -12.76
CA VAL A 9 3.34 -11.49 -13.73
C VAL A 9 4.29 -11.83 -14.87
N LYS A 10 3.94 -11.41 -16.09
CA LYS A 10 4.76 -11.57 -17.30
C LYS A 10 5.46 -10.26 -17.63
N ASP A 11 6.67 -10.36 -18.16
CA ASP A 11 7.38 -9.26 -18.86
C ASP A 11 7.58 -7.98 -18.03
N LYS A 12 7.69 -8.10 -16.69
CA LYS A 12 7.98 -6.97 -15.79
C LYS A 12 9.35 -7.09 -15.14
N GLN A 13 10.09 -5.99 -15.09
CA GLN A 13 11.37 -5.94 -14.38
C GLN A 13 11.15 -5.98 -12.86
N SER A 14 11.98 -6.76 -12.14
CA SER A 14 11.83 -6.96 -10.69
C SER A 14 12.05 -5.65 -9.93
N SER A 15 13.06 -4.89 -10.37
CA SER A 15 13.39 -3.55 -9.87
C SER A 15 12.19 -2.59 -9.93
N GLU A 16 11.44 -2.59 -11.04
CA GLU A 16 10.25 -1.75 -11.22
C GLU A 16 9.12 -2.17 -10.27
N ILE A 17 8.89 -3.48 -10.15
CA ILE A 17 7.88 -4.03 -9.22
C ILE A 17 8.22 -3.60 -7.78
N ILE A 18 9.47 -3.82 -7.34
CA ILE A 18 9.92 -3.41 -6.00
C ILE A 18 9.75 -1.91 -5.78
N LYS A 19 10.12 -1.07 -6.75
CA LYS A 19 9.97 0.39 -6.65
C LYS A 19 8.50 0.80 -6.50
N ASN A 20 7.61 0.17 -7.25
CA ASN A 20 6.16 0.43 -7.16
C ASN A 20 5.60 0.05 -5.78
N PHE A 21 6.01 -1.11 -5.25
CA PHE A 21 5.61 -1.55 -3.91
C PHE A 21 6.18 -0.66 -2.82
N GLN A 22 7.46 -0.28 -2.91
CA GLN A 22 8.09 0.63 -1.95
C GLN A 22 7.34 1.97 -1.87
N ALA A 23 7.00 2.57 -3.00
CA ALA A 23 6.24 3.82 -3.03
C ALA A 23 4.83 3.68 -2.45
N ASN A 24 4.09 2.63 -2.83
CA ASN A 24 2.74 2.41 -2.31
C ASN A 24 2.76 2.09 -0.81
N PHE A 25 3.70 1.28 -0.31
CA PHE A 25 3.84 1.04 1.12
C PHE A 25 4.25 2.30 1.88
N GLY A 26 5.13 3.15 1.34
CA GLY A 26 5.50 4.42 1.96
C GLY A 26 4.28 5.31 2.23
N SER A 27 3.30 5.30 1.32
CA SER A 27 2.06 6.07 1.49
C SER A 27 1.10 5.53 2.56
N THR A 28 1.30 4.29 2.99
CA THR A 28 0.41 3.62 3.96
C THR A 28 0.82 3.89 5.41
N ASN A 29 1.74 4.82 5.65
CA ASN A 29 2.27 5.16 6.95
C ASN A 29 2.92 3.95 7.66
N CYS A 30 3.66 3.10 6.97
CA CYS A 30 4.54 2.14 7.67
C CYS A 30 5.70 2.88 8.36
N ASP A 31 6.33 2.24 9.35
CA ASP A 31 7.48 2.85 10.05
C ASP A 31 8.79 2.65 9.31
N ASN A 32 9.04 1.43 8.85
CA ASN A 32 10.29 1.08 8.21
C ASN A 32 10.04 0.30 6.93
N ILE A 33 10.73 0.69 5.85
CA ILE A 33 10.81 -0.08 4.63
C ILE A 33 12.29 -0.35 4.34
N ARG A 34 12.66 -1.63 4.26
CA ARG A 34 14.00 -2.07 3.91
C ARG A 34 13.95 -2.83 2.59
N ARG A 35 14.76 -2.40 1.63
CA ARG A 35 14.93 -3.06 0.33
C ARG A 35 16.18 -3.93 0.36
N PHE A 36 16.08 -5.15 -0.14
CA PHE A 36 17.19 -6.08 -0.29
C PHE A 36 17.30 -6.43 -1.79
N GLY A 37 18.20 -5.73 -2.47
CA GLY A 37 18.38 -5.85 -3.93
C GLY A 37 17.10 -5.56 -4.71
N ASP A 38 16.91 -6.28 -5.81
CA ASP A 38 15.80 -6.08 -6.75
C ASP A 38 14.64 -7.06 -6.58
N ASN A 39 14.74 -7.96 -5.61
CA ASN A 39 13.81 -9.07 -5.46
C ASN A 39 13.11 -9.10 -4.11
N GLN A 40 13.50 -8.28 -3.13
CA GLN A 40 12.93 -8.34 -1.81
C GLN A 40 12.70 -6.96 -1.18
N LEU A 41 11.54 -6.84 -0.54
CA LEU A 41 11.15 -5.69 0.27
C LEU A 41 10.63 -6.20 1.61
N ILE A 42 11.09 -5.60 2.71
CA ILE A 42 10.60 -5.86 4.06
C ILE A 42 10.00 -4.57 4.59
N VAL A 43 8.77 -4.66 5.10
CA VAL A 43 8.08 -3.56 5.77
C VAL A 43 7.86 -3.95 7.22
N GLU A 44 8.30 -3.10 8.13
CA GLU A 44 8.23 -3.32 9.57
C GLU A 44 7.49 -2.15 10.22
N ASN A 45 6.68 -2.46 11.22
CA ASN A 45 5.89 -1.47 11.94
C ASN A 45 6.11 -1.66 13.45
N ASN A 46 6.27 -0.53 14.16
CA ASN A 46 6.48 -0.53 15.59
C ASN A 46 5.21 -1.02 16.31
N PHE A 47 5.38 -1.52 17.53
CA PHE A 47 4.28 -2.10 18.30
C PHE A 47 3.23 -1.05 18.69
N PHE A 48 3.67 0.13 19.10
CA PHE A 48 2.81 1.24 19.51
C PHE A 48 2.98 2.43 18.58
N ARG A 49 1.86 2.98 18.12
CA ARG A 49 1.86 4.18 17.30
C ARG A 49 0.62 5.02 17.59
N LEU A 50 0.82 6.16 18.24
CA LEU A 50 -0.17 7.24 18.37
C LEU A 50 -0.17 8.07 17.07
N LYS A 51 -0.69 7.52 15.98
CA LYS A 51 -0.94 8.28 14.73
C LYS A 51 -2.32 7.96 14.18
N SER A 52 -2.91 8.99 13.54
CA SER A 52 -4.24 9.11 12.93
C SER A 52 -4.92 7.81 12.44
N ASN A 53 -6.24 7.75 12.67
CA ASN A 53 -7.23 6.66 12.60
C ASN A 53 -7.33 5.78 11.33
N GLN A 54 -6.37 5.82 10.40
CA GLN A 54 -6.43 5.02 9.17
C GLN A 54 -5.08 4.36 8.81
N ASN A 55 -4.31 3.94 9.81
CA ASN A 55 -3.07 3.21 9.55
C ASN A 55 -3.38 1.77 9.09
N LEU A 56 -2.95 1.44 7.86
CA LEU A 56 -3.08 0.11 7.27
C LEU A 56 -2.29 -0.96 8.05
N TRP A 57 -1.39 -0.56 8.95
CA TRP A 57 -0.46 -1.45 9.66
C TRP A 57 -0.80 -1.68 11.13
N VAL A 58 -1.94 -1.20 11.63
CA VAL A 58 -2.36 -1.46 13.01
C VAL A 58 -2.53 -2.96 13.22
N GLY A 59 -1.83 -3.52 14.22
CA GLY A 59 -1.83 -4.96 14.48
C GLY A 59 -0.96 -5.79 13.54
N ILE A 60 -0.21 -5.17 12.62
CA ILE A 60 0.74 -5.87 11.75
C ILE A 60 2.15 -5.56 12.20
N ASP A 61 2.93 -6.61 12.42
CA ASP A 61 4.33 -6.50 12.85
C ASP A 61 5.26 -6.26 11.65
N LYS A 62 5.12 -7.17 10.68
CA LYS A 62 6.04 -7.29 9.56
C LYS A 62 5.31 -7.80 8.35
N ALA A 63 5.65 -7.26 7.19
CA ALA A 63 5.32 -7.86 5.92
C ALA A 63 6.56 -7.96 5.04
N SER A 64 6.62 -8.99 4.20
CA SER A 64 7.72 -9.21 3.27
C SER A 64 7.18 -9.48 1.88
N LEU A 65 7.72 -8.77 0.91
CA LEU A 65 7.53 -9.01 -0.50
C LEU A 65 8.77 -9.70 -1.06
N THR A 66 8.60 -10.79 -1.79
CA THR A 66 9.68 -11.50 -2.47
C THR A 66 9.26 -11.81 -3.91
N ILE A 67 10.13 -11.51 -4.86
CA ILE A 67 9.98 -11.83 -6.27
C ILE A 67 10.90 -13.01 -6.56
N LYS A 68 10.33 -14.08 -7.11
CA LYS A 68 11.08 -15.26 -7.56
C LYS A 68 10.87 -15.42 -9.05
N ASP A 69 11.95 -15.66 -9.77
CA ASP A 69 11.85 -16.09 -11.16
C ASP A 69 11.22 -17.48 -11.22
N THR A 70 10.38 -17.72 -12.22
CA THR A 70 9.80 -19.05 -12.45
C THR A 70 10.63 -19.81 -13.48
N ILE A 71 10.31 -21.09 -13.70
CA ILE A 71 10.96 -21.91 -14.71
C ILE A 71 10.82 -21.26 -16.11
N ASN A 72 9.73 -20.54 -16.36
CA ASN A 72 9.60 -19.66 -17.51
C ASN A 72 10.32 -18.33 -17.24
N GLN A 73 11.40 -18.05 -17.96
CA GLN A 73 12.25 -16.86 -17.76
C GLN A 73 11.51 -15.52 -17.93
N ASN A 74 10.34 -15.52 -18.59
CA ASN A 74 9.50 -14.33 -18.78
C ASN A 74 8.43 -14.16 -17.68
N GLU A 75 8.34 -15.10 -16.74
CA GLU A 75 7.34 -15.11 -15.67
C GLU A 75 8.00 -14.98 -14.30
N LYS A 76 7.45 -14.06 -13.49
CA LYS A 76 7.88 -13.81 -12.12
C LYS A 76 6.76 -14.03 -11.15
N LYS A 77 7.05 -14.75 -10.06
CA LYS A 77 6.11 -15.00 -8.97
C LYS A 77 6.39 -14.05 -7.83
N ILE A 78 5.41 -13.19 -7.55
CA ILE A 78 5.46 -12.23 -6.46
C ILE A 78 4.76 -12.85 -5.26
N HIS A 79 5.46 -12.95 -4.14
CA HIS A 79 4.98 -13.41 -2.85
C HIS A 79 4.90 -12.24 -1.88
N TYR A 80 3.71 -11.95 -1.36
CA TYR A 80 3.51 -10.93 -0.33
C TYR A 80 3.00 -11.59 0.95
N LYS A 81 3.88 -11.70 1.94
CA LYS A 81 3.62 -12.34 3.23
C LYS A 81 3.43 -11.29 4.31
N ILE A 82 2.39 -11.44 5.14
CA ILE A 82 2.04 -10.52 6.22
C ILE A 82 1.94 -11.29 7.53
N ASN A 83 2.57 -10.77 8.58
CA ASN A 83 2.55 -11.32 9.92
C ASN A 83 1.51 -10.59 10.79
N PHE A 84 0.41 -11.30 11.10
CA PHE A 84 -0.71 -10.83 11.93
C PHE A 84 -0.60 -11.25 13.40
N THR A 85 0.58 -11.69 13.85
CA THR A 85 0.74 -12.17 15.24
C THR A 85 0.40 -11.08 16.27
N LYS A 86 0.77 -9.82 16.03
CA LYS A 86 0.38 -8.70 16.91
C LYS A 86 -1.14 -8.52 16.98
N PHE A 87 -1.83 -8.54 15.85
CA PHE A 87 -3.29 -8.45 15.79
C PHE A 87 -3.95 -9.55 16.63
N LEU A 88 -3.46 -10.79 16.52
CA LEU A 88 -3.98 -11.92 17.30
C LEU A 88 -3.73 -11.75 18.80
N LEU A 89 -2.52 -11.33 19.19
CA LEU A 89 -2.20 -11.07 20.59
C LEU A 89 -3.10 -9.98 21.19
N ILE A 90 -3.28 -8.87 20.46
CA ILE A 90 -4.16 -7.77 20.89
C ILE A 90 -5.62 -8.24 20.95
N SER A 91 -6.09 -8.97 19.94
CA SER A 91 -7.47 -9.48 19.90
C SER A 91 -7.74 -10.46 21.03
N PHE A 92 -6.83 -11.40 21.26
CA PHE A 92 -6.94 -12.37 22.36
C PHE A 92 -6.87 -11.69 23.72
N GLY A 93 -5.94 -10.74 23.91
CA GLY A 93 -5.85 -9.93 25.12
C GLY A 93 -7.13 -9.14 25.39
N SER A 94 -7.71 -8.50 24.37
CA SER A 94 -8.98 -7.77 24.48
C SER A 94 -10.15 -8.69 24.83
N ILE A 95 -10.23 -9.88 24.24
CA ILE A 95 -11.25 -10.88 24.57
C ILE A 95 -11.08 -11.36 26.02
N LEU A 96 -9.85 -11.66 26.45
CA LEU A 96 -9.56 -12.11 27.80
C LEU A 96 -9.89 -11.03 28.84
N LEU A 97 -9.47 -9.78 28.61
CA LEU A 97 -9.80 -8.65 29.48
C LEU A 97 -11.30 -8.41 29.56
N PHE A 98 -12.01 -8.53 28.43
CA PHE A 98 -13.47 -8.47 28.39
C PHE A 98 -14.08 -9.56 29.28
N PHE A 99 -13.65 -10.82 29.15
CA PHE A 99 -14.13 -11.90 30.03
C PHE A 99 -13.82 -11.64 31.51
N LEU A 100 -12.60 -11.20 31.85
CA LEU A 100 -12.21 -10.92 33.23
C LEU A 100 -13.04 -9.79 33.85
N PHE A 101 -13.35 -8.75 33.09
CA PHE A 101 -14.22 -7.66 33.54
C PHE A 101 -15.62 -8.19 33.93
N PHE A 102 -16.20 -9.05 33.09
CA PHE A 102 -17.54 -9.58 33.33
C PHE A 102 -17.60 -10.75 34.32
N ILE A 103 -16.50 -11.43 34.62
CA ILE A 103 -16.45 -12.45 35.69
C ILE A 103 -16.72 -11.82 37.07
N GLY A 104 -16.35 -10.56 37.29
CA GLY A 104 -16.68 -9.83 38.53
C GLY A 104 -18.19 -9.66 38.74
N ASP A 105 -18.94 -9.46 37.64
CA ASP A 105 -20.39 -9.22 37.66
C ASP A 105 -21.24 -10.50 37.78
N PHE A 106 -20.63 -11.70 37.68
CA PHE A 106 -21.36 -12.97 37.80
C PHE A 106 -21.82 -13.32 39.22
N THR A 107 -21.35 -12.57 40.23
CA THR A 107 -21.75 -12.75 41.63
C THR A 107 -23.16 -12.24 41.93
N ASP A 108 -23.68 -11.31 41.10
CA ASP A 108 -25.03 -10.78 41.25
C ASP A 108 -25.93 -11.22 40.08
N SER A 109 -27.03 -11.91 40.40
CA SER A 109 -27.89 -12.55 39.40
C SER A 109 -28.65 -11.56 38.52
N THR A 110 -28.71 -10.29 38.93
CA THR A 110 -29.41 -9.18 38.28
C THR A 110 -28.59 -8.43 37.24
N THR A 111 -27.26 -8.60 37.18
CA THR A 111 -26.34 -7.82 36.32
C THR A 111 -25.65 -8.65 35.24
N ARG A 112 -26.15 -9.86 34.93
CA ARG A 112 -25.53 -10.69 33.89
C ARG A 112 -25.54 -9.94 32.55
N PRO A 113 -24.36 -9.66 31.96
CA PRO A 113 -24.31 -9.06 30.64
C PRO A 113 -25.04 -9.96 29.65
N PRO A 114 -25.86 -9.39 28.75
CA PRO A 114 -26.63 -10.19 27.82
C PRO A 114 -25.69 -11.03 26.94
N LEU A 115 -26.06 -12.29 26.72
CA LEU A 115 -25.27 -13.28 25.97
C LEU A 115 -24.76 -12.74 24.61
N ILE A 116 -25.50 -11.79 24.04
CA ILE A 116 -25.16 -11.09 22.80
C ILE A 116 -23.82 -10.34 22.87
N LEU A 117 -23.41 -9.80 24.03
CA LEU A 117 -22.14 -9.06 24.17
C LEU A 117 -20.92 -9.98 24.03
N TYR A 118 -21.02 -11.22 24.53
CA TYR A 118 -19.97 -12.24 24.38
C TYR A 118 -19.76 -12.67 22.93
N ILE A 119 -20.80 -12.60 22.10
CA ILE A 119 -20.73 -12.90 20.67
C ILE A 119 -20.27 -11.67 19.89
N PHE A 120 -20.75 -10.49 20.30
CA PHE A 120 -20.49 -9.22 19.60
C PHE A 120 -19.00 -8.88 19.53
N VAL A 121 -18.27 -9.00 20.64
CA VAL A 121 -16.84 -8.63 20.68
C VAL A 121 -15.98 -9.48 19.72
N PRO A 122 -16.03 -10.83 19.74
CA PRO A 122 -15.34 -11.65 18.76
C PRO A 122 -15.75 -11.36 17.31
N VAL A 123 -17.03 -11.10 17.05
CA VAL A 123 -17.54 -10.78 15.70
C VAL A 123 -16.95 -9.47 15.18
N VAL A 124 -16.93 -8.42 16.01
CA VAL A 124 -16.33 -7.13 15.64
C VAL A 124 -14.83 -7.28 15.35
N LEU A 125 -14.11 -8.05 16.15
CA LEU A 125 -12.69 -8.34 15.91
C LEU A 125 -12.47 -9.12 14.62
N LEU A 126 -13.33 -10.10 14.32
CA LEU A 126 -13.29 -10.85 13.06
C LEU A 126 -13.56 -9.95 11.84
N ILE A 127 -14.56 -9.06 11.92
CA ILE A 127 -14.85 -8.10 10.85
C ILE A 127 -13.64 -7.17 10.63
N ASN A 128 -13.05 -6.64 11.70
CA ASN A 128 -11.85 -5.80 11.61
C ASN A 128 -10.68 -6.55 10.96
N PHE A 129 -10.48 -7.82 11.31
CA PHE A 129 -9.48 -8.68 10.68
C PHE A 129 -9.72 -8.83 9.17
N ILE A 130 -10.96 -9.10 8.76
CA ILE A 130 -11.34 -9.24 7.35
C ILE A 130 -11.10 -7.94 6.59
N ILE A 131 -11.52 -6.79 7.15
CA ILE A 131 -11.29 -5.47 6.54
C ILE A 131 -9.79 -5.22 6.34
N LEU A 132 -8.97 -5.54 7.33
CA LEU A 132 -7.52 -5.39 7.26
C LEU A 132 -6.92 -6.28 6.16
N LEU A 133 -7.34 -7.54 6.09
CA LEU A 133 -6.90 -8.49 5.07
C LEU A 133 -7.26 -8.00 3.65
N ILE A 134 -8.50 -7.52 3.47
CA ILE A 134 -8.98 -6.97 2.19
C ILE A 134 -8.17 -5.74 1.79
N ARG A 135 -7.86 -4.83 2.71
CA ARG A 135 -7.04 -3.64 2.44
C ARG A 135 -5.66 -4.01 1.91
N HIS A 136 -5.00 -4.98 2.55
CA HIS A 136 -3.69 -5.46 2.09
C HIS A 136 -3.75 -6.19 0.75
N TYR A 137 -4.77 -7.04 0.55
CA TYR A 137 -4.97 -7.70 -0.74
C TYR A 137 -5.23 -6.70 -1.86
N SER A 138 -6.07 -5.68 -1.60
CA SER A 138 -6.36 -4.59 -2.53
C SER A 138 -5.10 -3.81 -2.88
N LEU A 139 -4.29 -3.43 -1.88
CA LEU A 139 -3.00 -2.77 -2.12
C LEU A 139 -2.07 -3.64 -2.98
N PHE A 140 -1.97 -4.94 -2.69
CA PHE A 140 -1.15 -5.89 -3.45
C PHE A 140 -1.58 -5.99 -4.91
N ILE A 141 -2.86 -6.25 -5.17
CA ILE A 141 -3.40 -6.38 -6.51
C ILE A 141 -3.33 -5.06 -7.27
N ARG A 142 -3.66 -3.93 -6.62
CA ARG A 142 -3.61 -2.60 -7.22
C ARG A 142 -2.20 -2.23 -7.63
N THR A 143 -1.20 -2.50 -6.78
CA THR A 143 0.21 -2.23 -7.09
C THR A 143 0.68 -3.05 -8.30
N ILE A 144 0.30 -4.32 -8.38
CA ILE A 144 0.68 -5.17 -9.52
C ILE A 144 0.02 -4.70 -10.83
N LYS A 145 -1.28 -4.41 -10.77
CA LYS A 145 -2.07 -4.03 -11.96
C LYS A 145 -1.75 -2.63 -12.45
N ARG A 146 -1.63 -1.66 -11.54
CA ARG A 146 -1.58 -0.22 -11.87
C ARG A 146 -0.25 0.45 -11.54
N GLY A 147 0.72 -0.27 -10.95
CA GLY A 147 1.97 0.33 -10.47
C GLY A 147 1.77 1.20 -9.23
N SER A 148 2.68 2.14 -9.01
CA SER A 148 2.54 3.12 -7.93
C SER A 148 1.63 4.27 -8.35
N ILE A 149 0.63 4.57 -7.52
CA ILE A 149 -0.24 5.73 -7.72
C ILE A 149 0.54 7.03 -7.52
N TYR A 150 1.56 6.98 -6.67
CA TYR A 150 2.40 8.12 -6.32
C TYR A 150 3.59 8.31 -7.28
N LEU A 151 3.86 7.35 -8.17
CA LEU A 151 4.89 7.48 -9.21
C LEU A 151 4.31 7.78 -10.61
N GLY A 152 2.97 7.78 -10.80
CA GLY A 152 2.41 8.04 -12.13
C GLY A 152 0.94 7.70 -12.34
N GLY A 153 0.06 7.86 -11.35
CA GLY A 153 -1.39 7.59 -11.50
C GLY A 153 -2.18 8.67 -12.24
N TYR A 154 -1.55 9.76 -12.67
CA TYR A 154 -2.20 10.84 -13.42
C TYR A 154 -1.99 10.63 -14.93
N ASP A 155 -3.01 10.94 -15.73
CA ASP A 155 -2.87 11.08 -17.20
C ASP A 155 -2.05 12.34 -17.49
N TRP A 156 -0.73 12.22 -17.28
CA TRP A 156 0.21 13.31 -17.42
C TRP A 156 0.22 13.86 -18.84
N GLU A 157 -0.02 13.04 -19.86
CA GLU A 157 -0.13 13.54 -21.23
C GLU A 157 -1.31 14.51 -21.38
N LYS A 158 -2.48 14.18 -20.84
CA LYS A 158 -3.64 15.08 -20.86
C LYS A 158 -3.43 16.32 -20.00
N ILE A 159 -2.83 16.18 -18.82
CA ILE A 159 -2.57 17.30 -17.91
C ILE A 159 -1.56 18.26 -18.53
N LEU A 160 -0.45 17.76 -19.08
CA LEU A 160 0.59 18.57 -19.70
C LEU A 160 0.09 19.27 -20.96
N LYS A 161 -0.82 18.66 -21.73
CA LYS A 161 -1.51 19.34 -22.85
C LYS A 161 -2.30 20.58 -22.42
N ASN A 162 -2.80 20.61 -21.19
CA ASN A 162 -3.56 21.74 -20.66
C ASN A 162 -2.68 22.78 -19.91
N LYS A 163 -1.37 22.54 -19.80
CA LYS A 163 -0.42 23.46 -19.17
C LYS A 163 0.11 24.50 -20.15
N THR A 164 0.46 25.67 -19.64
CA THR A 164 1.10 26.74 -20.41
C THR A 164 2.55 26.42 -20.75
N ASP A 165 3.10 27.04 -21.79
CA ASP A 165 4.50 26.84 -22.19
C ASP A 165 5.49 27.22 -21.07
N ASN A 166 5.14 28.22 -20.23
CA ASN A 166 5.95 28.60 -19.07
C ASN A 166 5.89 27.54 -17.96
N GLU A 167 4.72 26.99 -17.64
CA GLU A 167 4.60 25.90 -16.68
C GLU A 167 5.38 24.65 -17.14
N LEU A 168 5.34 24.32 -18.44
CA LEU A 168 6.13 23.21 -18.98
C LEU A 168 7.64 23.45 -18.81
N LYS A 169 8.13 24.68 -19.05
CA LYS A 169 9.54 25.03 -18.83
C LYS A 169 9.98 24.90 -17.37
N VAL A 170 9.15 25.35 -16.42
CA VAL A 170 9.40 25.19 -14.97
C VAL A 170 9.50 23.71 -14.58
N ILE A 171 8.63 22.87 -15.13
CA ILE A 171 8.67 21.41 -14.91
C ILE A 171 9.94 20.79 -15.50
N ILE A 172 10.36 21.21 -16.69
CA ILE A 172 11.58 20.73 -17.37
C ILE A 172 12.85 21.15 -16.62
N ALA A 173 12.87 22.38 -16.09
CA ALA A 173 13.99 22.91 -15.30
C ALA A 173 14.19 22.20 -13.95
N GLY A 174 13.22 21.35 -13.54
CA GLY A 174 13.26 20.64 -12.27
C GLY A 174 12.88 21.50 -11.07
N GLU A 175 12.31 22.69 -11.31
CA GLU A 175 11.85 23.61 -10.28
C GLU A 175 10.49 23.19 -9.69
N SER A 176 9.85 22.17 -10.27
CA SER A 176 8.64 21.54 -9.74
C SER A 176 8.97 20.31 -8.87
N HIS A 177 8.10 19.96 -7.92
CA HIS A 177 8.21 18.71 -7.12
C HIS A 177 7.92 17.42 -7.92
N LEU A 178 7.78 17.51 -9.26
CA LEU A 178 7.43 16.38 -10.11
C LEU A 178 8.64 15.51 -10.45
N SER A 179 8.40 14.24 -10.75
CA SER A 179 9.47 13.30 -11.06
C SER A 179 10.14 13.62 -12.41
N LYS A 180 11.40 13.21 -12.54
CA LYS A 180 12.19 13.37 -13.78
C LYS A 180 11.47 12.81 -15.02
N SER A 181 10.73 11.71 -14.87
CA SER A 181 9.92 11.12 -15.94
C SER A 181 8.79 12.04 -16.43
N VAL A 182 8.18 12.83 -15.55
CA VAL A 182 7.17 13.83 -15.93
C VAL A 182 7.84 15.02 -16.63
N GLY A 183 9.07 15.39 -16.22
CA GLY A 183 9.89 16.38 -16.92
C GLY A 183 10.20 16.00 -18.37
N GLU A 184 10.50 14.73 -18.64
CA GLU A 184 10.72 14.23 -20.01
C GLU A 184 9.45 14.26 -20.87
N LEU A 185 8.29 13.97 -20.28
CA LEU A 185 6.99 14.11 -20.95
C LEU A 185 6.64 15.58 -21.23
N ALA A 186 6.94 16.48 -20.29
CA ALA A 186 6.74 17.92 -20.47
C ALA A 186 7.61 18.48 -21.60
N LYS A 187 8.87 18.01 -21.70
CA LYS A 187 9.77 18.36 -22.81
C LYS A 187 9.21 17.92 -24.16
N LYS A 188 8.77 16.67 -24.27
CA LYS A 188 8.17 16.13 -25.50
C LYS A 188 6.94 16.93 -25.97
N GLU A 189 6.07 17.33 -25.04
CA GLU A 189 4.89 18.14 -25.38
C GLU A 189 5.26 19.57 -25.81
N LEU A 190 6.25 20.19 -25.16
CA LEU A 190 6.73 21.53 -25.56
C LEU A 190 7.36 21.52 -26.96
N ASP A 191 8.20 20.52 -27.26
CA ASP A 191 8.82 20.34 -28.57
C ASP A 191 7.77 20.12 -29.67
N LYS A 192 6.73 19.33 -29.37
CA LYS A 192 5.58 19.11 -30.27
C LYS A 192 4.84 20.40 -30.60
N ARG A 193 4.64 21.30 -29.63
CA ARG A 193 3.99 22.60 -29.85
C ARG A 193 4.84 23.53 -30.71
N ASN A 194 6.14 23.55 -30.48
CA ASN A 194 7.08 24.37 -31.25
C ASN A 194 7.13 23.93 -32.72
N ASN A 195 7.18 22.63 -32.98
CA ASN A 195 7.17 22.10 -34.34
C ASN A 195 5.86 22.41 -35.08
N LYS A 196 4.73 22.42 -34.38
CA LYS A 196 3.42 22.78 -34.96
C LYS A 196 3.31 24.27 -35.30
N LYS A 197 3.85 25.15 -34.45
CA LYS A 197 3.93 26.60 -34.73
C LYS A 197 4.81 26.89 -35.96
N ALA A 198 5.93 26.19 -36.10
CA ALA A 198 6.83 26.36 -37.26
C ALA A 198 6.19 25.96 -38.60
N THR A 199 5.27 25.00 -38.61
CA THR A 199 4.56 24.57 -39.85
C THR A 199 3.38 25.46 -40.22
N THR A 200 2.91 26.34 -39.32
CA THR A 200 1.74 27.22 -39.58
C THR A 200 2.16 28.59 -40.14
N HIS A 201 3.46 28.85 -40.24
CA HIS A 201 4.04 30.08 -40.80
C HIS A 201 4.67 29.88 -42.19
N ILE A 202 4.25 28.83 -42.90
CA ILE A 202 4.57 28.57 -44.31
C ILE A 202 3.31 28.81 -45.13
#